data_AF-A0A147B7V8-F1
#
_entry.id   AF-A0A147B7V8-F1
#
_cell.length_a   1.000
_cell.length_b   1.000
_cell.length_c   1.000
_cell.angle_alpha   90.00
_cell.angle_beta   90.00
_cell.angle_gamma   90.00
#
_symmetry.space_group_name_H-M   'P 1'
#
loop_
_entity.id
_entity.type
_entity.pdbx_description
1 polymer ?
#
loop_
_entity_poly.entity_id
_entity_poly.type
_entity_poly.pdbx_seq_one_letter_code
_entity_poly.pdbx_strand_id
1 'polypeptide(L)'
;DHFRENLRLLSDKYHIRNRALLVKSGLVLGAVILLFFAQTIPGLQLSLGWIAILGAITLLLLADLDELEGVIARVEWPTLIFFGALFVVMEALSELKLLLYIGEQTEAWIRSVPPESRLIVAICIIVWVSAVASSFVDNIPLATVMVKIVTGLGSEELGLSLTPLVYALAFGSCLGGNGTLIGASANVVCAGVAEQHGYKFTFMDFFRVGFPVMLITTSISTGWLLICHVLLQWDD
;
A
#
# COMPACT_ATOMS: atom_id res chain seq x y z
N ASP A 1 40.96 4.26 10.62
CA ASP A 1 39.63 4.89 10.53
C ASP A 1 38.85 4.46 9.29
N HIS A 2 38.24 3.28 9.33
CA HIS A 2 37.42 2.73 8.23
C HIS A 2 36.29 3.70 7.81
N PHE A 3 35.79 4.51 8.76
CA PHE A 3 34.83 5.58 8.51
C PHE A 3 35.36 6.66 7.58
N ARG A 4 36.57 7.20 7.82
CA ARG A 4 37.16 8.27 7.00
C ARG A 4 37.49 7.80 5.60
N GLU A 5 37.89 6.54 5.47
CA GLU A 5 38.15 5.89 4.19
C GLU A 5 36.86 5.68 3.40
N ASN A 6 35.80 5.15 4.02
CA ASN A 6 34.47 5.04 3.40
C ASN A 6 33.90 6.41 3.01
N LEU A 7 34.09 7.44 3.85
CA LEU A 7 33.60 8.79 3.57
C LEU A 7 34.33 9.43 2.38
N ARG A 8 35.64 9.18 2.23
CA ARG A 8 36.42 9.56 1.03
C ARG A 8 35.94 8.81 -0.21
N LEU A 9 35.79 7.49 -0.13
CA LEU A 9 35.30 6.68 -1.26
C LEU A 9 33.92 7.12 -1.75
N LEU A 10 33.01 7.43 -0.83
CA LEU A 10 31.67 7.93 -1.17
C LEU A 10 31.74 9.37 -1.72
N SER A 11 32.57 10.23 -1.15
CA SER A 11 32.75 11.62 -1.63
C SER A 11 33.34 11.67 -3.04
N ASP A 12 34.27 10.77 -3.37
CA ASP A 12 34.88 10.68 -4.70
C ASP A 12 33.90 10.08 -5.72
N LYS A 13 33.10 9.10 -5.31
CA LYS A 13 32.10 8.43 -6.18
C LYS A 13 30.86 9.27 -6.44
N TYR A 14 30.40 10.06 -5.46
CA TYR A 14 29.17 10.87 -5.52
C TYR A 14 29.44 12.37 -5.36
N HIS A 15 30.47 12.87 -6.06
CA HIS A 15 30.83 14.29 -6.00
C HIS A 15 29.67 15.18 -6.48
N ILE A 16 29.34 16.22 -5.71
CA ILE A 16 28.34 17.22 -6.09
C ILE A 16 28.91 18.04 -7.25
N ARG A 17 28.50 17.71 -8.48
CA ARG A 17 28.95 18.39 -9.70
C ARG A 17 28.45 19.84 -9.77
N ASN A 18 27.20 20.08 -9.38
CA ASN A 18 26.56 21.38 -9.49
C ASN A 18 25.74 21.71 -8.22
N ARG A 19 26.26 22.61 -7.39
CA ARG A 19 25.58 23.05 -6.15
C ARG A 19 24.29 23.83 -6.42
N ALA A 20 24.23 24.57 -7.53
CA ALA A 20 23.02 25.31 -7.90
C ALA A 20 21.90 24.35 -8.32
N LEU A 21 22.22 23.32 -9.10
CA LEU A 21 21.28 22.27 -9.46
C LEU A 21 20.80 21.51 -8.22
N LEU A 22 21.69 21.19 -7.28
CA LEU A 22 21.32 20.54 -6.01
C LEU A 22 20.28 21.36 -5.22
N VAL A 23 20.49 22.67 -5.08
CA VAL A 23 19.54 23.55 -4.36
C VAL A 23 18.22 23.63 -5.11
N LYS A 24 18.24 23.83 -6.43
CA LYS A 24 17.04 23.85 -7.28
C LYS A 24 16.24 22.55 -7.15
N SER A 25 16.90 21.41 -7.28
CA SER A 25 16.28 20.10 -7.16
C SER A 25 15.73 19.84 -5.76
N GLY A 26 16.47 20.26 -4.73
CA GLY A 26 16.00 20.20 -3.34
C GLY A 26 14.75 21.04 -3.09
N LEU A 27 14.67 22.24 -3.68
CA LEU A 27 13.49 23.10 -3.59
C LEU A 27 12.29 22.49 -4.31
N VAL A 28 12.48 21.96 -5.52
CA VAL A 28 11.39 21.29 -6.26
C VAL A 28 10.90 20.05 -5.51
N LEU A 29 11.82 19.21 -5.01
CA LEU A 29 11.46 18.05 -4.20
C LEU A 29 10.71 18.45 -2.92
N GLY A 30 11.19 19.50 -2.23
CA GLY A 30 10.51 20.05 -1.06
C GLY A 30 9.09 20.54 -1.40
N ALA A 31 8.92 21.25 -2.52
CA ALA A 31 7.61 21.69 -2.99
C ALA A 31 6.68 20.52 -3.33
N VAL A 32 7.17 19.49 -4.01
CA VAL A 32 6.40 18.26 -4.32
C VAL A 32 5.93 17.58 -3.04
N ILE A 33 6.80 17.44 -2.04
CA ILE A 33 6.44 16.85 -0.74
C ILE A 33 5.42 17.72 -0.01
N LEU A 34 5.58 19.05 -0.01
CA LEU A 34 4.61 19.95 0.61
C LEU A 34 3.24 19.88 -0.08
N LEU A 35 3.22 19.82 -1.41
CA LEU A 35 1.98 19.68 -2.19
C LEU A 35 1.30 18.33 -1.95
N PHE A 36 2.08 17.26 -1.74
CA PHE A 36 1.55 15.95 -1.34
C PHE A 36 0.74 16.05 -0.04
N PHE A 37 1.26 16.71 0.99
CA PHE A 37 0.52 16.92 2.25
C PHE A 37 -0.61 17.95 2.11
N ALA A 38 -0.43 18.98 1.28
CA ALA A 38 -1.45 20.00 1.05
C ALA A 38 -2.71 19.44 0.35
N GLN A 39 -2.61 18.28 -0.32
CA GLN A 39 -3.78 17.59 -0.89
C GLN A 39 -4.84 17.25 0.17
N THR A 40 -4.45 17.07 1.44
CA THR A 40 -5.40 16.79 2.53
C THR A 40 -6.30 18.00 2.86
N ILE A 41 -5.99 19.20 2.35
CA ILE A 41 -6.78 20.42 2.58
C ILE A 41 -8.07 20.37 1.73
N PRO A 42 -9.26 20.47 2.35
CA PRO A 42 -10.52 20.51 1.61
C PRO A 42 -10.55 21.67 0.61
N GLY A 43 -10.78 21.37 -0.68
CA GLY A 43 -10.85 22.35 -1.77
C GLY A 43 -9.65 22.35 -2.73
N LEU A 44 -8.54 21.70 -2.36
CA LEU A 44 -7.37 21.57 -3.23
C LEU A 44 -7.39 20.21 -3.94
N GLN A 45 -8.09 20.12 -5.09
CA GLN A 45 -8.15 18.88 -5.87
C GLN A 45 -6.93 18.69 -6.78
N LEU A 46 -5.77 18.46 -6.17
CA LEU A 46 -4.56 18.07 -6.90
C LEU A 46 -4.40 16.56 -6.88
N SER A 47 -4.31 15.93 -8.05
CA SER A 47 -3.93 14.51 -8.13
C SER A 47 -2.45 14.35 -7.81
N LEU A 48 -2.12 13.37 -6.98
CA LEU A 48 -0.74 13.00 -6.66
C LEU A 48 0.10 12.72 -7.91
N GLY A 49 -0.50 12.10 -8.93
CA GLY A 49 0.17 11.84 -10.20
C GLY A 49 0.55 13.14 -10.92
N TRP A 50 -0.33 14.14 -10.92
CA TRP A 50 -0.03 15.44 -11.54
C TRP A 50 1.06 16.19 -10.77
N ILE A 51 1.03 16.16 -9.43
CA ILE A 51 2.09 16.77 -8.61
C ILE A 51 3.44 16.14 -8.93
N ALA A 52 3.51 14.81 -9.02
CA ALA A 52 4.74 14.09 -9.34
C ALA A 52 5.25 14.42 -10.76
N ILE A 53 4.36 14.42 -11.77
CA ILE A 53 4.70 14.74 -13.16
C ILE A 53 5.18 16.19 -13.29
N LEU A 54 4.50 17.15 -12.66
CA LEU A 54 4.90 18.55 -12.70
C LEU A 54 6.26 18.76 -12.00
N GLY A 55 6.49 18.07 -10.88
CA GLY A 55 7.79 18.04 -10.21
C GLY A 55 8.88 17.49 -11.13
N ALA A 56 8.62 16.35 -11.78
CA ALA A 56 9.56 15.74 -12.72
C ALA A 56 9.85 16.64 -13.91
N ILE A 57 8.83 17.21 -14.56
CA ILE A 57 8.99 18.16 -15.68
C ILE A 57 9.82 19.38 -15.24
N THR A 58 9.53 19.93 -14.06
CA THR A 58 10.28 21.08 -13.54
C THR A 58 11.75 20.72 -13.32
N LEU A 59 12.04 19.53 -12.78
CA LEU A 59 13.42 19.05 -12.64
C LEU A 59 14.10 18.86 -14.00
N LEU A 60 13.41 18.29 -14.99
CA LEU A 60 13.94 18.09 -16.33
C LEU A 60 14.23 19.43 -17.04
N LEU A 61 13.42 20.46 -16.82
CA LEU A 61 13.65 21.81 -17.34
C LEU A 61 14.83 22.53 -16.66
N LEU A 62 15.10 22.19 -15.41
CA LEU A 62 16.21 22.77 -14.63
C LEU A 62 17.52 21.99 -14.80
N ALA A 63 17.44 20.75 -15.27
CA ALA A 63 18.58 19.89 -15.58
C ALA A 63 19.22 20.28 -16.93
N ASP A 64 20.52 20.01 -17.05
CA ASP A 64 21.24 20.23 -18.30
C ASP A 64 20.80 19.17 -19.35
N LEU A 65 20.74 19.55 -20.63
CA LEU A 65 20.33 18.68 -21.74
C LEU A 65 21.16 17.39 -21.82
N ASP A 66 22.44 17.46 -21.45
CA ASP A 66 23.36 16.32 -21.44
C ASP A 66 23.00 15.28 -20.36
N GLU A 67 22.28 15.67 -19.31
CA GLU A 67 21.84 14.75 -18.25
C GLU A 67 20.47 14.13 -18.53
N LEU A 68 19.70 14.69 -19.49
CA LEU A 68 18.31 14.30 -19.77
C LEU A 68 18.19 12.82 -20.17
N GLU A 69 19.06 12.35 -21.07
CA GLU A 69 19.06 10.97 -21.53
C GLU A 69 19.33 10.00 -20.37
N GLY A 70 20.29 10.33 -19.51
CA GLY A 70 20.63 9.53 -18.34
C GLY A 70 19.53 9.50 -17.27
N VAL A 71 18.72 10.56 -17.16
CA VAL A 71 17.57 10.61 -16.25
C VAL A 71 16.40 9.78 -16.80
N ILE A 72 16.07 9.93 -18.08
CA ILE A 72 14.99 9.16 -18.72
C ILE A 72 15.32 7.65 -18.74
N ALA A 73 16.58 7.29 -18.95
CA ALA A 73 17.03 5.89 -18.92
C ALA A 73 16.86 5.20 -17.55
N ARG A 74 16.66 5.96 -16.46
CA ARG A 74 16.42 5.41 -15.11
C ARG A 74 14.95 5.14 -14.81
N VAL A 75 14.05 5.45 -15.74
CA VAL A 75 12.63 5.14 -15.60
C VAL A 75 12.44 3.63 -15.67
N GLU A 76 11.77 3.07 -14.65
CA GLU A 76 11.46 1.64 -14.57
C GLU A 76 10.25 1.27 -15.44
N TRP A 77 10.46 1.23 -16.75
CA TRP A 77 9.44 0.82 -17.71
C TRP A 77 8.80 -0.54 -17.41
N PRO A 78 9.55 -1.59 -17.01
CA PRO A 78 8.94 -2.87 -16.67
C PRO A 78 7.94 -2.75 -15.52
N THR A 79 8.27 -2.00 -14.46
CA THR A 79 7.37 -1.76 -13.33
C THR A 79 6.12 -0.98 -13.72
N LEU A 80 6.25 0.05 -14.57
CA LEU A 80 5.10 0.83 -15.05
C LEU A 80 4.15 -0.02 -15.91
N ILE A 81 4.69 -0.81 -16.84
CA ILE A 81 3.90 -1.73 -17.68
C ILE A 81 3.24 -2.80 -16.80
N PHE A 82 3.96 -3.33 -15.81
CA PHE A 82 3.42 -4.27 -14.84
C PHE A 82 2.23 -3.68 -14.09
N PHE A 83 2.31 -2.44 -13.59
CA PHE A 83 1.17 -1.79 -12.94
C PHE A 83 0.00 -1.57 -13.88
N GLY A 84 0.25 -1.15 -15.12
CA GLY A 84 -0.79 -1.03 -16.14
C GLY A 84 -1.52 -2.36 -16.37
N ALA A 85 -0.78 -3.46 -16.53
CA ALA A 85 -1.35 -4.79 -16.67
C ALA A 85 -2.07 -5.27 -15.40
N LEU A 86 -1.49 -5.04 -14.23
CA LEU A 86 -2.08 -5.40 -12.94
C LEU A 86 -3.43 -4.70 -12.77
N PHE A 87 -3.52 -3.39 -12.98
CA PHE A 87 -4.79 -2.66 -12.86
C PHE A 87 -5.85 -3.11 -13.86
N VAL A 88 -5.47 -3.47 -15.10
CA VAL A 88 -6.41 -4.07 -16.07
C VAL A 88 -6.94 -5.41 -15.55
N VAL A 89 -6.08 -6.27 -14.99
CA VAL A 89 -6.51 -7.53 -14.39
C VAL A 89 -7.39 -7.29 -13.17
N MET A 90 -7.06 -6.32 -12.31
CA MET A 90 -7.86 -5.96 -11.15
C MET A 90 -9.26 -5.50 -11.54
N GLU A 91 -9.37 -4.67 -12.57
CA GLU A 91 -10.66 -4.19 -13.08
C GLU A 91 -11.47 -5.35 -13.68
N ALA A 92 -10.83 -6.25 -14.43
CA ALA A 92 -11.49 -7.45 -14.95
C ALA A 92 -12.03 -8.34 -13.82
N LEU A 93 -11.28 -8.53 -12.72
CA LEU A 93 -11.75 -9.28 -11.56
C LEU A 93 -12.91 -8.59 -10.83
N SER A 94 -12.91 -7.25 -10.81
CA SER A 94 -14.01 -6.43 -10.28
C SER A 94 -15.28 -6.61 -11.09
N GLU A 95 -15.19 -6.52 -12.43
CA GLU A 95 -16.31 -6.74 -13.37
C GLU A 95 -16.84 -8.19 -13.32
N LEU A 96 -15.96 -9.17 -13.10
CA LEU A 96 -16.34 -10.56 -12.84
C LEU A 96 -16.99 -10.78 -11.46
N LYS A 97 -17.11 -9.71 -10.65
CA LYS A 97 -17.69 -9.72 -9.31
C LYS A 97 -16.99 -10.65 -8.32
N LEU A 98 -15.71 -10.96 -8.53
CA LEU A 98 -14.96 -11.84 -7.62
C LEU A 98 -14.85 -11.22 -6.22
N LEU A 99 -14.52 -9.92 -6.15
CA LEU A 99 -14.42 -9.22 -4.87
C LEU A 99 -15.77 -9.13 -4.16
N LEU A 100 -16.85 -8.90 -4.93
CA LEU A 100 -18.21 -8.90 -4.38
C LEU A 100 -18.58 -10.28 -3.83
N TYR A 101 -18.28 -11.34 -4.57
CA TYR A 101 -18.49 -12.72 -4.12
C TYR A 101 -17.73 -13.03 -2.82
N ILE A 102 -16.47 -12.61 -2.69
CA ILE A 102 -15.70 -12.74 -1.45
C ILE A 102 -16.39 -12.00 -0.29
N GLY A 103 -16.88 -10.79 -0.56
CA GLY A 103 -17.61 -9.97 0.40
C GLY A 103 -18.92 -10.60 0.87
N GLU A 104 -19.76 -11.02 -0.06
CA GLU A 104 -21.04 -11.71 0.22
C GLU A 104 -20.81 -13.02 0.97
N GLN A 105 -19.78 -13.78 0.60
CA GLN A 105 -19.45 -15.02 1.30
C GLN A 105 -18.96 -14.76 2.73
N THR A 106 -18.19 -13.69 2.93
CA THR A 106 -17.76 -13.21 4.25
C THR A 106 -18.97 -12.85 5.11
N GLU A 107 -19.90 -12.08 4.56
CA GLU A 107 -21.14 -11.71 5.23
C GLU A 107 -21.97 -12.94 5.62
N ALA A 108 -22.12 -13.90 4.69
CA ALA A 108 -22.87 -15.13 4.95
C ALA A 108 -22.25 -15.96 6.09
N TRP A 109 -20.91 -16.04 6.18
CA TRP A 109 -20.22 -16.70 7.29
C TRP A 109 -20.41 -15.97 8.61
N ILE A 110 -20.50 -14.64 8.61
CA ILE A 110 -20.76 -13.86 9.83
C ILE A 110 -22.22 -14.03 10.28
N ARG A 111 -23.17 -14.01 9.35
CA ARG A 111 -24.61 -14.16 9.65
C ARG A 111 -24.96 -15.55 10.20
N SER A 112 -24.21 -16.59 9.85
CA SER A 112 -24.46 -17.97 10.35
C SER A 112 -24.08 -18.17 11.82
N VAL A 113 -23.40 -17.19 12.44
CA VAL A 113 -22.94 -17.24 13.82
C VAL A 113 -24.03 -16.71 14.77
N PRO A 114 -24.17 -17.30 15.99
CA PRO A 114 -25.09 -16.81 17.01
C PRO A 114 -24.91 -15.32 17.31
N PRO A 115 -25.98 -14.55 17.56
CA PRO A 115 -25.92 -13.11 17.78
C PRO A 115 -24.92 -12.69 18.86
N GLU A 116 -24.83 -13.44 19.96
CA GLU A 116 -23.97 -13.11 21.12
C GLU A 116 -22.47 -13.10 20.79
N SER A 117 -22.03 -13.94 19.86
CA SER A 117 -20.62 -14.03 19.44
C SER A 117 -20.33 -13.33 18.11
N ARG A 118 -21.35 -12.72 17.48
CA ARG A 118 -21.27 -12.32 16.08
C ARG A 118 -20.25 -11.22 15.84
N LEU A 119 -20.15 -10.23 16.72
CA LEU A 119 -19.21 -9.13 16.57
C LEU A 119 -17.75 -9.60 16.64
N ILE A 120 -17.42 -10.44 17.63
CA ILE A 120 -16.08 -11.03 17.79
C ILE A 120 -15.69 -11.84 16.54
N VAL A 121 -16.61 -12.68 16.06
CA VAL A 121 -16.34 -13.50 14.87
C VAL A 121 -16.24 -12.63 13.62
N ALA A 122 -17.06 -11.59 13.50
CA ALA A 122 -16.97 -10.63 12.40
C ALA A 122 -15.60 -9.94 12.34
N ILE A 123 -15.08 -9.48 13.48
CA ILE A 123 -13.72 -8.89 13.58
C ILE A 123 -12.68 -9.89 13.05
N CYS A 124 -12.69 -11.13 13.55
CA CYS A 124 -11.74 -12.15 13.13
C CYS A 124 -11.84 -12.48 11.64
N ILE A 125 -13.06 -12.72 11.13
CA ILE A 125 -13.27 -13.08 9.73
C ILE A 125 -12.85 -11.92 8.82
N ILE A 126 -13.23 -10.68 9.13
CA ILE A 126 -12.88 -9.52 8.30
C ILE A 126 -11.36 -9.33 8.26
N VAL A 127 -10.66 -9.42 9.39
CA VAL A 127 -9.19 -9.31 9.41
C VAL A 127 -8.57 -10.36 8.49
N TRP A 128 -8.94 -11.63 8.66
CA TRP A 128 -8.28 -12.74 7.95
C TRP A 128 -8.66 -12.84 6.47
N VAL A 129 -9.94 -12.67 6.13
CA VAL A 129 -10.38 -12.67 4.73
C VAL A 129 -9.76 -11.48 4.01
N SER A 130 -9.75 -10.30 4.64
CA SER A 130 -9.11 -9.13 4.04
C SER A 130 -7.61 -9.35 3.90
N ALA A 131 -6.92 -9.89 4.91
CA ALA A 131 -5.48 -10.16 4.84
C ALA A 131 -5.11 -11.14 3.73
N VAL A 132 -5.84 -12.25 3.61
CA VAL A 132 -5.59 -13.26 2.57
C VAL A 132 -5.93 -12.70 1.19
N ALA A 133 -7.07 -12.02 1.02
CA ALA A 133 -7.45 -11.43 -0.25
C ALA A 133 -6.45 -10.34 -0.69
N SER A 134 -6.05 -9.44 0.22
CA SER A 134 -5.08 -8.37 -0.07
C SER A 134 -3.69 -8.90 -0.39
N SER A 135 -3.38 -10.15 0.00
CA SER A 135 -2.11 -10.75 -0.39
C SER A 135 -2.02 -11.00 -1.90
N PHE A 136 -3.13 -11.04 -2.64
CA PHE A 136 -3.16 -11.22 -4.09
C PHE A 136 -3.76 -10.05 -4.86
N VAL A 137 -4.62 -9.28 -4.20
CA VAL A 137 -5.42 -8.19 -4.74
C VAL A 137 -4.89 -6.89 -4.13
N ASP A 138 -4.74 -5.84 -4.93
CA ASP A 138 -4.34 -4.54 -4.38
C ASP A 138 -5.33 -4.05 -3.30
N ASN A 139 -4.81 -3.32 -2.33
CA ASN A 139 -5.57 -2.91 -1.14
C ASN A 139 -6.77 -2.01 -1.50
N ILE A 140 -6.66 -1.20 -2.56
CA ILE A 140 -7.66 -0.19 -2.93
C ILE A 140 -8.98 -0.83 -3.43
N PRO A 141 -8.98 -1.72 -4.44
CA PRO A 141 -10.21 -2.39 -4.86
C PRO A 141 -10.84 -3.24 -3.75
N LEU A 142 -10.01 -3.98 -2.99
CA LEU A 142 -10.49 -4.82 -1.90
C LEU A 142 -11.19 -3.98 -0.82
N ALA A 143 -10.54 -2.92 -0.34
CA ALA A 143 -11.11 -2.05 0.68
C ALA A 143 -12.43 -1.42 0.21
N THR A 144 -12.50 -0.99 -1.06
CA THR A 144 -13.72 -0.38 -1.62
C THR A 144 -14.93 -1.32 -1.55
N VAL A 145 -14.73 -2.61 -1.84
CA VAL A 145 -15.80 -3.61 -1.78
C VAL A 145 -16.10 -4.00 -0.34
N MET A 146 -15.08 -4.28 0.47
CA MET A 146 -15.25 -4.71 1.86
C MET A 146 -15.86 -3.62 2.75
N VAL A 147 -15.63 -2.33 2.46
CA VAL A 147 -16.32 -1.23 3.16
C VAL A 147 -17.84 -1.37 3.01
N LYS A 148 -18.34 -1.72 1.82
CA LYS A 148 -19.79 -1.91 1.61
C LYS A 148 -20.34 -3.04 2.48
N ILE A 149 -19.59 -4.13 2.58
CA ILE A 149 -19.94 -5.29 3.42
C ILE A 149 -19.94 -4.89 4.90
N VAL A 150 -18.88 -4.24 5.36
CA VAL A 150 -18.77 -3.73 6.75
C VAL A 150 -19.93 -2.77 7.07
N THR A 151 -20.26 -1.84 6.17
CA THR A 151 -21.40 -0.94 6.37
C THR A 151 -22.74 -1.67 6.36
N GLY A 152 -22.89 -2.71 5.54
CA GLY A 152 -24.09 -3.56 5.52
C GLY A 152 -24.26 -4.34 6.82
N LEU A 153 -23.17 -4.85 7.39
CA LEU A 153 -23.17 -5.52 8.70
C LEU A 153 -23.55 -4.59 9.86
N GLY A 154 -23.25 -3.29 9.75
CA GLY A 154 -23.68 -2.28 10.72
C GLY A 154 -25.04 -1.66 10.44
N SER A 155 -25.74 -2.05 9.36
CA SER A 155 -27.11 -1.61 9.11
C SER A 155 -28.11 -2.24 10.10
N GLU A 156 -29.32 -1.70 10.20
CA GLU A 156 -30.35 -2.08 11.19
C GLU A 156 -30.69 -3.58 11.23
N GLU A 157 -30.42 -4.35 10.16
CA GLU A 157 -30.66 -5.79 10.17
C GLU A 157 -29.76 -6.57 11.14
N LEU A 158 -28.52 -6.13 11.35
CA LEU A 158 -27.54 -6.80 12.22
C LEU A 158 -27.08 -5.93 13.38
N GLY A 159 -27.06 -4.61 13.22
CA GLY A 159 -26.72 -3.65 14.26
C GLY A 159 -25.32 -3.83 14.86
N LEU A 160 -24.37 -4.41 14.11
CA LEU A 160 -23.01 -4.57 14.61
C LEU A 160 -22.30 -3.21 14.65
N SER A 161 -21.55 -2.95 15.72
CA SER A 161 -20.76 -1.72 15.82
C SER A 161 -19.77 -1.62 14.67
N LEU A 162 -19.79 -0.49 13.95
CA LEU A 162 -18.96 -0.30 12.75
C LEU A 162 -17.49 -0.05 13.10
N THR A 163 -17.22 0.59 14.24
CA THR A 163 -15.87 1.00 14.63
C THR A 163 -14.91 -0.20 14.66
N PRO A 164 -15.19 -1.31 15.37
CA PRO A 164 -14.31 -2.47 15.37
C PRO A 164 -14.14 -3.12 13.99
N LEU A 165 -15.18 -3.13 13.17
CA LEU A 165 -15.17 -3.73 11.84
C LEU A 165 -14.33 -2.92 10.83
N VAL A 166 -14.35 -1.59 10.93
CA VAL A 166 -13.51 -0.71 10.12
C VAL A 166 -12.03 -0.90 10.48
N TYR A 167 -11.70 -1.00 11.76
CA TYR A 167 -10.32 -1.31 12.18
C TYR A 167 -9.91 -2.71 11.74
N ALA A 168 -10.78 -3.70 11.87
CA ALA A 168 -10.55 -5.06 11.39
C ALA A 168 -10.20 -5.07 9.89
N LEU A 169 -10.97 -4.34 9.07
CA LEU A 169 -10.71 -4.18 7.65
C LEU A 169 -9.37 -3.48 7.41
N ALA A 170 -9.11 -2.36 8.08
CA ALA A 170 -7.89 -1.58 7.90
C ALA A 170 -6.62 -2.39 8.24
N PHE A 171 -6.62 -3.12 9.35
CA PHE A 171 -5.52 -4.01 9.70
C PHE A 171 -5.39 -5.17 8.71
N GLY A 172 -6.50 -5.82 8.38
CA GLY A 172 -6.51 -6.93 7.42
C GLY A 172 -5.94 -6.54 6.06
N SER A 173 -6.48 -5.50 5.42
CA SER A 173 -6.02 -5.06 4.09
C SER A 173 -4.57 -4.59 4.11
N CYS A 174 -4.16 -3.79 5.10
CA CYS A 174 -2.81 -3.22 5.14
C CYS A 174 -1.73 -4.27 5.43
N LEU A 175 -2.00 -5.22 6.33
CA LEU A 175 -1.03 -6.26 6.68
C LEU A 175 -1.02 -7.39 5.65
N GLY A 176 -2.17 -7.70 5.06
CA GLY A 176 -2.32 -8.69 4.00
C GLY A 176 -1.44 -8.43 2.79
N GLY A 177 -1.35 -7.17 2.35
CA GLY A 177 -0.53 -6.77 1.20
C GLY A 177 0.97 -7.10 1.33
N ASN A 178 1.46 -7.33 2.56
CA ASN A 178 2.84 -7.76 2.81
C ASN A 178 3.07 -9.27 2.55
N GLY A 179 1.99 -10.04 2.36
CA GLY A 179 2.06 -11.49 2.19
C GLY A 179 2.70 -11.92 0.87
N THR A 180 2.56 -11.14 -0.19
CA THR A 180 3.16 -11.45 -1.50
C THR A 180 3.73 -10.21 -2.19
N LEU A 181 4.54 -10.45 -3.23
CA LEU A 181 5.15 -9.39 -4.02
C LEU A 181 4.12 -8.51 -4.75
N ILE A 182 2.96 -9.06 -5.13
CA ILE A 182 1.94 -8.34 -5.91
C ILE A 182 0.82 -7.76 -5.03
N GLY A 183 0.76 -8.11 -3.74
CA GLY A 183 -0.28 -7.66 -2.83
C GLY A 183 -0.25 -6.15 -2.54
N ALA A 184 0.92 -5.52 -2.69
CA ALA A 184 1.04 -4.06 -2.55
C ALA A 184 1.95 -3.49 -3.64
N SER A 185 1.56 -2.32 -4.16
CA SER A 185 2.36 -1.59 -5.15
C SER A 185 3.77 -1.24 -4.62
N ALA A 186 3.90 -0.94 -3.34
CA ALA A 186 5.20 -0.68 -2.72
C ALA A 186 6.19 -1.86 -2.84
N ASN A 187 5.72 -3.10 -2.78
CA ASN A 187 6.57 -4.29 -2.87
C ASN A 187 7.16 -4.43 -4.27
N VAL A 188 6.35 -4.17 -5.31
CA VAL A 188 6.77 -4.22 -6.71
C VAL A 188 7.75 -3.09 -7.03
N VAL A 189 7.49 -1.87 -6.53
CA VAL A 189 8.42 -0.74 -6.68
C VAL A 189 9.76 -1.06 -6.00
N CYS A 190 9.73 -1.64 -4.80
CA CYS A 190 10.93 -2.07 -4.09
C CYS A 190 11.73 -3.10 -4.92
N ALA A 191 11.04 -4.07 -5.53
CA ALA A 191 11.68 -5.06 -6.40
C ALA A 191 12.33 -4.45 -7.64
N GLY A 192 11.64 -3.52 -8.32
CA GLY A 192 12.21 -2.80 -9.48
C GLY A 192 13.47 -2.01 -9.10
N VAL A 193 13.40 -1.24 -8.00
CA VAL A 193 14.56 -0.49 -7.50
C VAL A 193 15.72 -1.42 -7.12
N ALA A 194 15.44 -2.56 -6.48
CA ALA A 194 16.46 -3.54 -6.14
C ALA A 194 17.11 -4.14 -7.39
N GLU A 195 16.31 -4.45 -8.42
CA GLU A 195 16.79 -4.97 -9.70
C GLU A 195 17.72 -3.99 -10.42
N GLN A 196 17.42 -2.69 -10.42
CA GLN A 196 18.32 -1.65 -10.94
C GLN A 196 19.70 -1.64 -10.26
N HIS A 197 19.77 -2.04 -9.00
CA HIS A 197 21.00 -2.10 -8.21
C HIS A 197 21.65 -3.50 -8.21
N GLY A 198 21.17 -4.41 -9.06
CA GLY A 198 21.73 -5.77 -9.21
C GLY A 198 21.20 -6.80 -8.21
N TYR A 199 20.22 -6.44 -7.39
CA TYR A 199 19.59 -7.35 -6.42
C TYR A 199 18.24 -7.82 -6.96
N LYS A 200 18.22 -8.99 -7.58
CA LYS A 200 16.99 -9.60 -8.09
C LYS A 200 16.46 -10.62 -7.09
N PHE A 201 15.16 -10.59 -6.83
CA PHE A 201 14.45 -11.62 -6.08
C PHE A 201 13.16 -11.98 -6.80
N THR A 202 12.80 -13.25 -6.76
CA THR A 202 11.60 -13.77 -7.41
C THR A 202 10.37 -13.57 -6.52
N PHE A 203 9.19 -13.77 -7.10
CA PHE A 203 7.93 -13.85 -6.34
C PHE A 203 8.06 -14.85 -5.17
N MET A 204 8.69 -16.01 -5.40
CA MET A 204 8.81 -17.06 -4.40
C MET A 204 9.79 -16.70 -3.28
N ASP A 205 10.85 -15.96 -3.61
CA ASP A 205 11.80 -15.46 -2.60
C ASP A 205 11.11 -14.48 -1.65
N PHE A 206 10.31 -13.56 -2.20
CA PHE A 206 9.50 -12.66 -1.40
C PHE A 206 8.45 -13.42 -0.60
N PHE A 207 7.70 -14.33 -1.22
CA PHE A 207 6.62 -15.09 -0.58
C PHE A 207 7.10 -15.90 0.64
N ARG A 208 8.28 -16.52 0.56
CA ARG A 208 8.86 -17.30 1.68
C ARG A 208 9.12 -16.48 2.93
N VAL A 209 9.28 -15.16 2.80
CA VAL A 209 9.50 -14.24 3.92
C VAL A 209 8.25 -13.45 4.24
N GLY A 210 7.63 -12.83 3.24
CA GLY A 210 6.45 -11.98 3.36
C GLY A 210 5.23 -12.72 3.89
N PHE A 211 4.97 -13.95 3.42
CA PHE A 211 3.78 -14.69 3.85
C PHE A 211 3.84 -15.07 5.34
N PRO A 212 4.93 -15.66 5.88
CA PRO A 212 5.06 -15.87 7.32
C PRO A 212 4.98 -14.59 8.15
N VAL A 213 5.60 -13.49 7.68
CA VAL A 213 5.53 -12.19 8.37
C VAL A 213 4.09 -11.71 8.44
N MET A 214 3.35 -11.77 7.32
CA MET A 214 1.94 -11.41 7.24
C MET A 214 1.10 -12.21 8.24
N LEU A 215 1.31 -13.53 8.34
CA LEU A 215 0.58 -14.37 9.31
C LEU A 215 0.84 -13.91 10.75
N ILE A 216 2.09 -13.62 11.10
CA ILE A 216 2.48 -13.18 12.44
C ILE A 216 1.86 -11.81 12.75
N THR A 217 2.03 -10.83 11.87
CA THR A 217 1.51 -9.47 12.09
C THR A 217 -0.02 -9.43 12.13
N THR A 218 -0.67 -10.23 11.29
CA THR A 218 -2.14 -10.37 11.26
C THR A 218 -2.65 -11.05 12.53
N SER A 219 -1.94 -12.06 13.03
CA SER A 219 -2.27 -12.73 14.31
C SER A 219 -2.13 -11.77 15.50
N ILE A 220 -1.03 -11.00 15.54
CA ILE A 220 -0.82 -9.97 16.58
C ILE A 220 -1.93 -8.93 16.54
N SER A 221 -2.30 -8.46 15.34
CA SER A 221 -3.35 -7.44 15.18
C SER A 221 -4.73 -7.99 15.54
N THR A 222 -5.01 -9.25 15.21
CA THR A 222 -6.22 -9.94 15.66
C THR A 222 -6.27 -9.98 17.19
N GLY A 223 -5.19 -10.41 17.84
CA GLY A 223 -5.11 -10.43 19.30
C GLY A 223 -5.31 -9.05 19.92
N TRP A 224 -4.69 -8.01 19.35
CA TRP A 224 -4.88 -6.63 19.79
C TRP A 224 -6.32 -6.16 19.67
N LEU A 225 -6.98 -6.41 18.53
CA LEU A 225 -8.38 -6.04 18.32
C LEU A 225 -9.33 -6.75 19.30
N LEU A 226 -9.07 -8.02 19.59
CA LEU A 226 -9.84 -8.78 20.58
C LEU A 226 -9.64 -8.23 22.00
N ILE A 227 -8.41 -7.85 22.36
CA ILE A 227 -8.11 -7.19 23.64
C ILE A 227 -8.85 -5.86 23.73
N CYS A 228 -8.81 -5.02 22.68
CA CYS A 228 -9.55 -3.76 22.65
C CYS A 228 -11.06 -3.98 22.80
N HIS A 229 -11.62 -4.97 22.11
CA HIS A 229 -13.05 -5.23 22.20
C HIS A 229 -13.47 -5.74 23.60
N VAL A 230 -12.68 -6.62 24.22
CA VAL A 230 -13.00 -7.17 25.55
C VAL A 230 -12.74 -6.17 26.68
N LEU A 231 -11.65 -5.38 26.61
CA LEU A 231 -11.23 -4.49 27.70
C LEU A 231 -11.71 -3.05 27.55
N LEU A 232 -11.76 -2.51 26.34
CA LEU A 232 -12.06 -1.10 26.09
C LEU A 232 -13.51 -0.86 25.68
N GLN A 233 -14.28 -1.91 25.35
CA GLN A 233 -15.69 -1.82 24.94
C GLN A 233 -15.94 -0.67 23.95
N TRP A 234 -15.04 -0.55 22.98
CA TRP A 234 -15.04 0.48 21.92
C TRP A 234 -16.16 0.31 20.87
N ASP A 235 -17.13 -0.53 21.17
CA ASP A 235 -18.34 -0.79 20.40
C ASP A 235 -19.49 0.19 20.68
N ASP A 236 -19.36 1.04 21.71
CA ASP A 236 -20.28 2.15 22.05
C ASP A 236 -20.21 3.36 21.10
#